data_AF-A0A9W9SQH1-F1
#
_entry.id   AF-A0A9W9SQH1-F1
#
_cell.length_a   1.000
_cell.length_b   1.000
_cell.length_c   1.000
_cell.angle_alpha   90.00
_cell.angle_beta   90.00
_cell.angle_gamma   90.00
#
_symmetry.space_group_name_H-M   'P 1'
#
loop_
_entity.id
_entity.type
_entity.pdbx_description
1 polymer ?
#
loop_
_entity_poly.entity_id
_entity_poly.type
_entity_poly.pdbx_seq_one_letter_code
_entity_poly.pdbx_strand_id
1 'polypeptide(L)'
;MVSQAQIVDRTTQSTASLVSRPSRRHRSGRSHHGGSSHSSSNDFPIFTYTGDTEVVIRAGSQEKRYLLHRLILSQCSGFFEASTNEEWSRQMALAPSKPDGTLSRLSEDDDLSNGSTLAPSDNGGLSTRPGEKRRWRYELDWENRAEDEEAILVQKQPTYAPMFSGDGDQAAFPPTMTKPSNAQAGFFRSMANLAGMQSVAHLPQTGEHAVAVDPLIRDYDNLLRIFYNHAPIINSVNIASAYTECKSLLALADMYDALPVTGPRVDHHLLGFGSRLFKQIAKYPPSYLKLGYLARSRVIFSEALIHVVGQWPAALPSLRSGSYAPLPDSLLDLIEDKVEDLDELKARVESKLLRLSLTTSRGERVGPSNAYLDWLAVCLFRQWLIESTTPPPAPILKNSGPNDGPTQPTASASHPTATPRSTTSPDPSARIYRLIGSSSAQAYLPHEELKRFLKLHPTSSAGSLYTRETLKRFERKMDEMKRLARDIVKPLMRNFLELELKSPDQATTGTAGPRENIPVGLPYLTCTRVEEIDLPWK
;
A
#
# COMPACT_ATOMS: atom_id res chain seq x y z
N MET A 1 46.97 -33.81 18.71
CA MET A 1 45.88 -32.90 19.12
C MET A 1 44.57 -33.60 18.87
N VAL A 2 44.06 -34.30 19.88
CA VAL A 2 42.79 -35.00 19.88
C VAL A 2 42.05 -34.50 21.11
N SER A 3 40.86 -33.96 20.95
CA SER A 3 39.89 -34.00 22.04
C SER A 3 38.46 -33.90 21.51
N GLN A 4 37.69 -34.89 21.93
CA GLN A 4 36.28 -35.12 21.66
C GLN A 4 35.37 -34.22 22.52
N ALA A 5 34.16 -34.06 21.97
CA ALA A 5 32.85 -33.89 22.57
C ALA A 5 32.72 -33.77 24.11
N GLN A 6 32.09 -32.67 24.53
CA GLN A 6 31.44 -32.50 25.82
C GLN A 6 29.93 -32.77 25.70
N ILE A 7 29.44 -33.74 26.47
CA ILE A 7 28.04 -33.87 26.90
C ILE A 7 28.06 -33.70 28.41
N VAL A 8 27.31 -32.73 28.95
CA VAL A 8 26.91 -32.71 30.36
C VAL A 8 25.46 -32.24 30.44
N ASP A 9 24.59 -33.18 30.79
CA ASP A 9 23.25 -32.96 31.32
C ASP A 9 23.31 -32.18 32.64
N ARG A 10 22.36 -31.26 32.84
CA ARG A 10 22.09 -30.71 34.17
C ARG A 10 20.58 -30.60 34.39
N THR A 11 20.07 -31.52 35.19
CA THR A 11 18.80 -31.45 35.92
C THR A 11 18.97 -30.55 37.15
N THR A 12 18.07 -29.59 37.36
CA THR A 12 17.74 -29.06 38.70
C THR A 12 16.27 -28.65 38.79
N GLN A 13 15.70 -29.01 39.92
CA GLN A 13 14.32 -28.91 40.36
C GLN A 13 13.87 -27.48 40.73
N SER A 14 12.58 -27.23 40.48
CA SER A 14 11.56 -26.43 41.19
C SER A 14 11.93 -25.46 42.33
N THR A 15 11.35 -24.25 42.26
CA THR A 15 10.63 -23.58 43.37
C THR A 15 9.60 -22.59 42.86
N ALA A 16 8.36 -22.68 43.38
CA ALA A 16 7.26 -21.74 43.18
C ALA A 16 7.25 -20.64 44.28
N SER A 17 6.76 -19.45 43.94
CA SER A 17 6.28 -18.38 44.85
C SER A 17 5.55 -17.35 43.96
N LEU A 18 4.22 -17.22 43.93
CA LEU A 18 3.24 -16.70 44.89
C LEU A 18 3.44 -15.23 45.32
N VAL A 19 2.32 -14.48 45.22
CA VAL A 19 1.95 -13.19 45.89
C VAL A 19 2.37 -11.92 45.12
N SER A 20 1.55 -10.91 44.79
CA SER A 20 0.13 -10.58 45.08
C SER A 20 -0.42 -9.50 44.13
N ARG A 21 -1.75 -9.55 43.91
CA ARG A 21 -2.62 -8.48 43.41
C ARG A 21 -2.70 -7.29 44.39
N PRO A 22 -2.95 -6.07 43.91
CA PRO A 22 -3.72 -5.09 44.67
C PRO A 22 -5.15 -4.98 44.14
N SER A 23 -6.08 -5.49 44.95
CA SER A 23 -7.48 -5.07 44.96
C SER A 23 -7.57 -3.68 45.62
N ARG A 24 -8.24 -2.72 44.99
CA ARG A 24 -8.83 -1.56 45.69
C ARG A 24 -10.30 -1.44 45.32
N ARG A 25 -11.14 -1.77 46.30
CA ARG A 25 -12.55 -1.36 46.41
C ARG A 25 -12.66 -0.26 47.46
N HIS A 26 -13.78 0.47 47.38
CA HIS A 26 -14.33 1.51 48.26
C HIS A 26 -13.95 2.96 47.85
N ARG A 27 -14.87 3.91 47.67
CA ARG A 27 -16.23 4.09 48.24
C ARG A 27 -17.19 4.76 47.26
N SER A 28 -18.47 4.39 47.38
CA SER A 28 -19.62 5.22 47.00
C SER A 28 -19.61 6.49 47.86
N GLY A 29 -19.56 7.64 47.20
CA GLY A 29 -19.64 8.96 47.80
C GLY A 29 -20.70 9.77 47.06
N ARG A 30 -21.94 9.67 47.53
CA ARG A 30 -23.06 10.51 47.15
C ARG A 30 -22.83 11.91 47.71
N SER A 31 -22.64 12.90 46.84
CA SER A 31 -22.78 14.31 47.20
C SER A 31 -23.50 15.05 46.06
N HIS A 32 -24.75 15.41 46.33
CA HIS A 32 -25.49 16.40 45.56
C HIS A 32 -24.89 17.77 45.85
N HIS A 33 -24.27 18.41 44.85
CA HIS A 33 -24.21 19.86 44.72
C HIS A 33 -24.27 20.18 43.22
N GLY A 34 -25.26 20.98 42.83
CA GLY A 34 -25.56 21.29 41.45
C GLY A 34 -24.68 22.39 40.85
N GLY A 35 -24.75 22.49 39.51
CA GLY A 35 -24.57 23.74 38.77
C GLY A 35 -23.13 24.13 38.40
N SER A 36 -22.64 23.67 37.25
CA SER A 36 -22.28 24.55 36.12
C SER A 36 -21.88 23.72 34.90
N SER A 37 -22.67 23.86 33.85
CA SER A 37 -22.46 23.27 32.53
C SER A 37 -21.61 24.22 31.69
N HIS A 38 -20.28 24.07 31.74
CA HIS A 38 -19.35 24.48 30.68
C HIS A 38 -17.98 23.87 30.97
N SER A 39 -17.81 22.57 30.71
CA SER A 39 -16.47 22.00 30.62
C SER A 39 -15.91 22.38 29.24
N SER A 40 -15.16 23.47 29.15
CA SER A 40 -14.24 23.68 28.03
C SER A 40 -13.22 22.55 28.05
N SER A 41 -13.48 21.48 27.29
CA SER A 41 -12.55 20.37 27.15
C SER A 41 -11.25 20.92 26.58
N ASN A 42 -10.13 20.59 27.21
CA ASN A 42 -8.80 20.89 26.69
C ASN A 42 -8.15 19.59 26.24
N ASP A 43 -8.82 18.93 25.29
CA ASP A 43 -8.44 17.64 24.75
C ASP A 43 -8.78 17.60 23.26
N PHE A 44 -8.17 16.68 22.51
CA PHE A 44 -8.44 16.51 21.10
C PHE A 44 -9.95 16.24 20.90
N PRO A 45 -10.64 16.91 19.94
CA PRO A 45 -10.11 17.74 18.86
C PRO A 45 -10.04 19.26 19.13
N ILE A 46 -10.36 19.73 20.34
CA ILE A 46 -10.45 21.17 20.67
C ILE A 46 -9.66 21.48 21.94
N PHE A 47 -8.48 22.07 21.77
CA PHE A 47 -7.63 22.54 22.87
C PHE A 47 -7.91 24.02 23.18
N THR A 48 -8.95 24.29 23.97
CA THR A 48 -9.43 25.65 24.26
C THR A 48 -8.41 26.57 24.94
N TYR A 49 -7.49 26.03 25.74
CA TYR A 49 -6.50 26.83 26.49
C TYR A 49 -5.12 26.87 25.83
N THR A 50 -4.74 25.78 25.17
CA THR A 50 -3.39 25.61 24.63
C THR A 50 -3.32 25.69 23.10
N GLY A 51 -4.43 25.48 22.41
CA GLY A 51 -4.49 25.49 20.96
C GLY A 51 -4.29 26.90 20.36
N ASP A 52 -3.47 26.96 19.31
CA ASP A 52 -3.06 28.15 18.59
C ASP A 52 -3.32 28.07 17.07
N THR A 53 -3.83 26.93 16.59
CA THR A 53 -4.12 26.68 15.18
C THR A 53 -5.54 26.13 15.00
N GLU A 54 -6.40 26.89 14.34
CA GLU A 54 -7.74 26.44 13.92
C GLU A 54 -7.66 25.77 12.55
N VAL A 55 -8.21 24.56 12.44
CA VAL A 55 -8.38 23.84 11.17
C VAL A 55 -9.87 23.59 10.96
N VAL A 56 -10.41 24.02 9.82
CA VAL A 56 -11.82 23.83 9.46
C VAL A 56 -11.90 23.02 8.18
N ILE A 57 -12.49 21.83 8.28
CA ILE A 57 -12.73 20.93 7.15
C ILE A 57 -14.21 21.01 6.81
N ARG A 58 -14.53 21.45 5.59
CA ARG A 58 -15.90 21.52 5.06
C ARG A 58 -16.01 20.60 3.86
N ALA A 59 -16.96 19.67 3.86
CA ALA A 59 -17.27 18.82 2.71
C ALA A 59 -18.80 18.72 2.57
N GLY A 60 -19.33 19.25 1.45
CA GLY A 60 -20.78 19.35 1.25
C GLY A 60 -21.46 20.13 2.37
N SER A 61 -22.43 19.51 3.04
CA SER A 61 -23.15 20.09 4.19
C SER A 61 -22.49 19.82 5.55
N GLN A 62 -21.40 19.05 5.58
CA GLN A 62 -20.71 18.68 6.80
C GLN A 62 -19.52 19.62 7.06
N GLU A 63 -19.40 20.11 8.29
CA GLU A 63 -18.28 20.91 8.76
C GLU A 63 -17.70 20.28 10.03
N LYS A 64 -16.37 20.22 10.12
CA LYS A 64 -15.66 19.80 11.33
C LYS A 64 -14.53 20.76 11.65
N ARG A 65 -14.51 21.23 12.89
CA ARG A 65 -13.55 22.22 13.41
C ARG A 65 -12.62 21.59 14.42
N TYR A 66 -11.35 21.96 14.33
CA TYR A 66 -10.29 21.53 15.23
C TYR A 66 -9.57 22.77 15.75
N LEU A 67 -9.18 22.73 17.03
CA LEU A 67 -8.32 23.74 17.63
C LEU A 67 -7.09 23.04 18.19
N LEU A 68 -5.99 23.12 17.46
CA LEU A 68 -4.80 22.29 17.56
C LEU A 68 -3.54 23.13 17.88
N HIS A 69 -2.39 22.46 17.95
CA HIS A 69 -1.09 23.02 18.30
C HIS A 69 -0.20 23.04 17.07
N ARG A 70 0.24 24.24 16.67
CA ARG A 70 1.18 24.49 15.58
C ARG A 70 2.43 23.64 15.69
N LEU A 71 2.95 23.50 16.91
CA LEU A 71 4.13 22.70 17.21
C LEU A 71 3.95 21.22 16.85
N ILE A 72 2.79 20.63 17.17
CA ILE A 72 2.52 19.22 16.87
C ILE A 72 2.30 19.05 15.36
N LEU A 73 1.54 19.95 14.74
CA LEU A 73 1.27 19.91 13.30
C LEU A 73 2.57 19.99 12.49
N SER A 74 3.46 20.94 12.80
CA SER A 74 4.75 21.10 12.13
C SER A 74 5.70 19.91 12.34
N GLN A 75 5.71 19.30 13.52
CA GLN A 75 6.51 18.10 13.76
C GLN A 75 6.04 16.86 12.97
N CYS A 76 4.76 16.81 12.62
CA CYS A 76 4.17 15.64 11.95
C CYS A 76 4.01 15.80 10.43
N SER A 77 4.21 16.99 9.89
CA SER A 77 3.90 17.32 8.49
C SER A 77 4.80 18.44 7.99
N GLY A 78 5.55 18.15 6.91
CA GLY A 78 6.41 19.14 6.24
C GLY A 78 5.61 20.34 5.69
N PHE A 79 4.35 20.12 5.28
CA PHE A 79 3.45 21.22 4.90
C PHE A 79 3.19 22.21 6.04
N PHE A 80 2.89 21.72 7.25
CA PHE A 80 2.66 22.60 8.40
C PHE A 80 3.96 23.19 8.92
N GLU A 81 5.09 22.48 8.81
CA GLU A 81 6.41 23.04 9.11
C GLU A 81 6.71 24.25 8.21
N ALA A 82 6.57 24.10 6.90
CA ALA A 82 6.83 25.17 5.93
C ALA A 82 5.83 26.34 6.06
N SER A 83 4.53 26.04 6.13
CA SER A 83 3.48 27.07 6.15
C SER A 83 3.42 27.87 7.46
N THR A 84 3.89 27.30 8.56
CA THR A 84 3.88 27.99 9.87
C THR A 84 5.20 28.68 10.20
N ASN A 85 6.19 28.65 9.29
CA ASN A 85 7.45 29.36 9.47
C ASN A 85 7.26 30.88 9.25
N GLU A 86 7.87 31.70 10.11
CA GLU A 86 7.65 33.15 10.14
C GLU A 86 8.14 33.87 8.87
N GLU A 87 9.20 33.36 8.24
CA GLU A 87 9.79 33.93 7.03
C GLU A 87 8.82 33.84 5.83
N TRP A 88 8.14 32.70 5.66
CA TRP A 88 7.13 32.50 4.61
C TRP A 88 5.88 33.36 4.84
N SER A 89 5.46 33.49 6.10
CA SER A 89 4.31 34.31 6.49
C SER A 89 4.53 35.81 6.26
N ARG A 90 5.77 36.31 6.37
CA ARG A 90 6.11 37.70 6.02
C ARG A 90 6.08 37.91 4.51
N GLN A 91 6.53 36.93 3.73
CA GLN A 91 6.52 37.01 2.26
C GLN A 91 5.10 37.02 1.67
N MET A 92 4.16 36.21 2.21
CA MET A 92 2.75 36.28 1.80
C MET A 92 2.05 37.56 2.29
N ALA A 93 2.43 38.11 3.44
CA ALA A 93 1.90 39.39 3.91
C ALA A 93 2.43 40.60 3.10
N LEU A 94 3.54 40.43 2.39
CA LEU A 94 4.15 41.42 1.50
C LEU A 94 3.78 41.22 0.02
N ALA A 95 3.00 40.19 -0.33
CA ALA A 95 2.48 40.03 -1.67
C ALA A 95 1.46 41.17 -1.94
N PRO A 96 1.74 42.10 -2.87
CA PRO A 96 0.90 43.27 -3.05
C PRO A 96 -0.43 42.84 -3.66
N SER A 97 -1.52 43.03 -2.91
CA SER A 97 -2.85 43.16 -3.49
C SER A 97 -2.77 44.28 -4.53
N LYS A 98 -2.89 43.95 -5.81
CA LYS A 98 -2.96 44.94 -6.90
C LYS A 98 -3.98 46.03 -6.56
N PRO A 99 -3.61 47.32 -6.67
CA PRO A 99 -4.49 48.31 -7.23
C PRO A 99 -4.01 48.65 -8.65
N ASP A 100 -4.99 48.87 -9.52
CA ASP A 100 -4.82 49.46 -10.84
C ASP A 100 -3.92 50.70 -10.83
N GLY A 101 -3.19 50.88 -11.94
CA GLY A 101 -2.95 52.21 -12.49
C GLY A 101 -1.53 52.75 -12.43
N THR A 102 -0.95 52.85 -13.64
CA THR A 102 -0.09 53.93 -14.15
C THR A 102 1.40 54.00 -13.77
N LEU A 103 2.20 53.73 -14.82
CA LEU A 103 3.59 54.07 -15.13
C LEU A 103 4.16 55.36 -14.48
N SER A 104 5.40 55.29 -13.99
CA SER A 104 6.51 56.26 -14.20
C SER A 104 7.79 55.72 -13.53
N ARG A 105 8.81 55.33 -14.31
CA ARG A 105 10.00 56.12 -14.74
C ARG A 105 11.10 56.25 -13.68
N LEU A 106 12.18 55.53 -14.00
CA LEU A 106 13.60 55.68 -13.67
C LEU A 106 14.03 57.09 -13.19
N SER A 107 14.80 57.14 -12.10
CA SER A 107 15.96 58.02 -11.97
C SER A 107 16.93 57.41 -10.95
N GLU A 108 18.10 57.01 -11.42
CA GLU A 108 19.32 56.84 -10.65
C GLU A 108 19.86 58.25 -10.34
N ASP A 109 20.38 58.47 -9.14
CA ASP A 109 21.56 59.30 -8.89
C ASP A 109 22.05 59.08 -7.45
N ASP A 110 23.35 58.80 -7.37
CA ASP A 110 24.20 58.70 -6.19
C ASP A 110 24.21 60.00 -5.38
N ASP A 111 24.28 59.90 -4.04
CA ASP A 111 25.16 60.77 -3.27
C ASP A 111 25.44 60.21 -1.85
N LEU A 112 26.73 60.07 -1.56
CA LEU A 112 27.30 59.69 -0.28
C LEU A 112 27.28 60.91 0.67
N SER A 113 26.73 60.76 1.88
CA SER A 113 27.07 61.66 2.98
C SER A 113 27.06 60.96 4.35
N ASN A 114 28.02 61.38 5.15
CA ASN A 114 28.62 60.70 6.28
C ASN A 114 28.00 61.18 7.60
N GLY A 115 27.73 60.24 8.52
CA GLY A 115 27.72 60.42 9.98
C GLY A 115 26.79 61.45 10.63
N SER A 116 25.78 60.99 11.38
CA SER A 116 25.60 61.42 12.77
C SER A 116 24.56 60.56 13.51
N THR A 117 24.96 60.11 14.70
CA THR A 117 24.14 59.52 15.75
C THR A 117 23.06 60.48 16.23
N LEU A 118 21.78 60.17 16.04
CA LEU A 118 20.69 60.51 16.96
C LEU A 118 19.50 59.58 16.65
N ALA A 119 19.07 58.83 17.66
CA ALA A 119 17.83 58.07 17.60
C ALA A 119 16.62 59.01 17.49
N PRO A 120 15.60 58.61 16.72
CA PRO A 120 14.24 58.77 17.16
C PRO A 120 13.60 57.38 17.31
N SER A 121 13.12 57.10 18.52
CA SER A 121 12.10 56.09 18.75
C SER A 121 10.94 56.36 17.79
N ASP A 122 10.72 55.47 16.82
CA ASP A 122 9.49 55.49 16.04
C ASP A 122 8.55 54.38 16.53
N ASN A 123 7.69 54.86 17.41
CA ASN A 123 6.55 54.21 18.00
C ASN A 123 5.46 54.14 16.92
N GLY A 124 5.49 53.09 16.08
CA GLY A 124 4.49 52.87 15.02
C GLY A 124 4.01 51.43 14.86
N GLY A 125 4.51 50.49 15.66
CA GLY A 125 3.92 49.16 15.76
C GLY A 125 2.64 49.23 16.57
N LEU A 126 1.48 48.93 15.96
CA LEU A 126 0.28 48.62 16.74
C LEU A 126 0.66 47.54 17.76
N SER A 127 0.79 47.97 19.01
CA SER A 127 1.00 47.12 20.16
C SER A 127 -0.22 46.21 20.26
N THR A 128 -0.08 44.98 19.78
CA THR A 128 -0.99 43.88 20.09
C THR A 128 -1.17 43.84 21.60
N ARG A 129 -2.43 43.90 22.06
CA ARG A 129 -2.75 43.79 23.49
C ARG A 129 -2.16 42.46 24.02
N PRO A 130 -1.61 42.43 25.26
CA PRO A 130 -1.12 41.19 25.86
C PRO A 130 -2.32 40.27 26.10
N GLY A 131 -2.56 39.33 25.18
CA GLY A 131 -3.68 38.39 25.22
C GLY A 131 -4.21 37.96 23.85
N GLU A 132 -4.02 38.77 22.80
CA GLU A 132 -4.42 38.43 21.44
C GLU A 132 -3.35 37.56 20.77
N LYS A 133 -3.28 36.29 21.18
CA LYS A 133 -2.44 35.31 20.49
C LYS A 133 -2.92 35.21 19.04
N ARG A 134 -2.07 35.61 18.10
CA ARG A 134 -2.28 35.40 16.65
C ARG A 134 -2.58 33.92 16.43
N ARG A 135 -3.82 33.59 16.05
CA ARG A 135 -4.26 32.21 15.78
C ARG A 135 -4.15 31.91 14.31
N TRP A 136 -3.48 30.82 13.97
CA TRP A 136 -3.40 30.34 12.60
C TRP A 136 -4.74 29.74 12.21
N ARG A 137 -5.21 29.96 10.98
CA ARG A 137 -6.50 29.46 10.51
C ARG A 137 -6.32 28.79 9.15
N TYR A 138 -6.65 27.52 9.08
CA TYR A 138 -6.60 26.74 7.85
C TYR A 138 -8.00 26.30 7.45
N GLU A 139 -8.34 26.50 6.19
CA GLU A 139 -9.57 25.99 5.58
C GLU A 139 -9.24 25.30 4.26
N LEU A 140 -10.06 24.34 3.84
CA LEU A 140 -9.93 23.75 2.51
C LEU A 140 -10.20 24.80 1.42
N ASP A 141 -9.27 24.93 0.48
CA ASP A 141 -9.43 25.78 -0.69
C ASP A 141 -10.21 25.02 -1.78
N TRP A 142 -11.48 25.37 -1.92
CA TRP A 142 -12.37 24.87 -2.95
C TRP A 142 -12.38 25.75 -4.20
N GLU A 143 -11.87 26.98 -4.12
CA GLU A 143 -12.06 28.02 -5.14
C GLU A 143 -10.90 28.05 -6.15
N ASN A 144 -9.67 27.76 -5.71
CA ASN A 144 -8.49 27.73 -6.59
C ASN A 144 -8.08 26.32 -7.04
N ARG A 145 -8.93 25.31 -6.84
CA ARG A 145 -8.64 23.93 -7.24
C ARG A 145 -8.73 23.78 -8.76
N ALA A 146 -7.73 23.13 -9.38
CA ALA A 146 -7.91 22.61 -10.74
C ALA A 146 -8.99 21.51 -10.76
N GLU A 147 -9.62 21.29 -11.91
CA GLU A 147 -10.75 20.34 -12.04
C GLU A 147 -10.38 18.92 -11.57
N ASP A 148 -9.11 18.53 -11.71
CA ASP A 148 -8.58 17.20 -11.39
C ASP A 148 -7.76 17.08 -10.08
N GLU A 149 -7.58 18.15 -9.31
CA GLU A 149 -6.74 18.13 -8.09
C GLU A 149 -7.53 17.95 -6.78
N GLU A 150 -6.90 17.53 -5.69
CA GLU A 150 -7.58 17.44 -4.39
C GLU A 150 -7.55 18.80 -3.66
N ALA A 151 -8.61 19.13 -2.91
CA ALA A 151 -8.65 20.38 -2.15
C ALA A 151 -7.61 20.34 -1.00
N ILE A 152 -6.70 21.31 -1.01
CA ILE A 152 -5.64 21.46 -0.01
C ILE A 152 -6.00 22.54 1.00
N LEU A 153 -5.48 22.41 2.23
CA LEU A 153 -5.62 23.41 3.27
C LEU A 153 -4.83 24.66 2.89
N VAL A 154 -5.47 25.83 2.98
CA VAL A 154 -4.83 27.12 2.78
C VAL A 154 -4.97 27.95 4.04
N GLN A 155 -3.89 28.65 4.38
CA GLN A 155 -3.88 29.58 5.50
C GLN A 155 -4.72 30.82 5.15
N LYS A 156 -5.79 31.07 5.90
CA LYS A 156 -6.56 32.32 5.83
C LYS A 156 -6.04 33.32 6.86
N GLN A 157 -6.23 34.61 6.58
CA GLN A 157 -5.86 35.67 7.52
C GLN A 157 -6.50 35.40 8.89
N PRO A 158 -5.75 35.57 9.99
CA PRO A 158 -6.30 35.43 11.34
C PRO A 158 -7.48 36.39 11.50
N THR A 159 -8.70 35.86 11.61
CA THR A 159 -9.82 36.67 12.05
C THR A 159 -9.58 36.97 13.52
N TYR A 160 -9.14 38.19 13.82
CA TYR A 160 -9.12 38.71 15.18
C TYR A 160 -10.58 38.73 15.65
N ALA A 161 -10.97 37.77 16.48
CA ALA A 161 -12.25 37.80 17.15
C ALA A 161 -12.10 38.71 18.37
N PRO A 162 -12.74 39.90 18.42
CA PRO A 162 -12.69 40.71 19.63
C PRO A 162 -13.60 40.05 20.65
N MET A 163 -13.01 39.48 21.71
CA MET A 163 -13.77 39.13 22.90
C MET A 163 -13.98 40.40 23.72
N PHE A 164 -15.25 40.80 23.87
CA PHE A 164 -15.81 41.65 24.91
C PHE A 164 -14.93 42.81 25.42
N SER A 165 -15.19 44.01 24.93
CA SER A 165 -14.97 45.24 25.71
C SER A 165 -16.27 46.04 25.64
N GLY A 166 -17.02 45.99 26.74
CA GLY A 166 -18.01 47.02 27.00
C GLY A 166 -17.26 48.26 27.47
N ASP A 167 -17.36 49.34 26.71
CA ASP A 167 -17.78 50.65 27.21
C ASP A 167 -18.13 51.54 26.02
N GLY A 168 -19.09 52.44 26.20
CA GLY A 168 -19.78 53.14 25.12
C GLY A 168 -18.90 54.08 24.29
N ASP A 169 -19.22 54.24 23.00
CA ASP A 169 -19.98 55.40 22.51
C ASP A 169 -20.25 55.28 20.99
N GLN A 170 -21.38 55.84 20.57
CA GLN A 170 -21.79 56.19 19.19
C GLN A 170 -21.84 55.11 18.08
N ALA A 171 -23.06 54.63 17.86
CA ALA A 171 -23.51 53.98 16.64
C ALA A 171 -23.64 55.00 15.48
N ALA A 172 -22.98 54.71 14.35
CA ALA A 172 -23.24 55.36 13.07
C ALA A 172 -24.23 54.52 12.24
N PHE A 173 -25.41 55.07 11.97
CA PHE A 173 -26.45 54.49 11.12
C PHE A 173 -26.06 54.52 9.63
N PRO A 174 -26.43 53.52 8.80
CA PRO A 174 -26.43 53.67 7.35
C PRO A 174 -27.72 54.35 6.84
N PRO A 175 -27.68 55.08 5.71
CA PRO A 175 -28.77 55.94 5.27
C PRO A 175 -29.91 55.18 4.58
N THR A 176 -31.12 55.66 4.83
CA THR A 176 -32.39 55.25 4.23
C THR A 176 -32.52 55.73 2.78
N MET A 177 -32.91 54.84 1.86
CA MET A 177 -33.71 55.23 0.69
C MET A 177 -35.08 54.54 0.71
N THR A 178 -36.08 55.38 0.48
CA THR A 178 -37.52 55.18 0.54
C THR A 178 -38.07 54.70 -0.82
N LYS A 179 -38.96 53.69 -0.82
CA LYS A 179 -40.39 53.82 -1.21
C LYS A 179 -41.14 52.48 -1.03
N PRO A 180 -42.43 52.48 -0.61
CA PRO A 180 -43.15 51.29 -0.17
C PRO A 180 -44.19 50.76 -1.19
N SER A 181 -44.57 49.48 -1.02
CA SER A 181 -45.88 48.92 -1.37
C SER A 181 -46.06 47.65 -0.52
N ASN A 182 -46.66 47.75 0.66
CA ASN A 182 -48.10 47.63 0.95
C ASN A 182 -48.67 46.24 0.64
N ALA A 183 -48.77 45.39 1.66
CA ALA A 183 -50.03 44.76 2.08
C ALA A 183 -49.86 43.94 3.38
N GLN A 184 -50.41 44.49 4.46
CA GLN A 184 -51.22 43.84 5.51
C GLN A 184 -50.59 42.63 6.24
N ALA A 185 -50.07 42.84 7.47
CA ALA A 185 -50.79 42.73 8.75
C ALA A 185 -50.47 41.37 9.40
N GLY A 186 -50.08 41.23 10.67
CA GLY A 186 -49.85 42.16 11.77
C GLY A 186 -49.76 41.29 13.05
N PHE A 187 -48.81 41.62 13.94
CA PHE A 187 -48.78 41.35 15.38
C PHE A 187 -48.83 39.85 15.82
N PHE A 188 -47.79 39.28 16.44
CA PHE A 188 -47.37 39.55 17.82
C PHE A 188 -45.86 39.36 18.06
N ARG A 189 -45.37 40.05 19.09
CA ARG A 189 -43.98 40.20 19.55
C ARG A 189 -43.45 39.01 20.36
N SER A 190 -42.10 38.96 20.41
CA SER A 190 -41.24 38.69 21.57
C SER A 190 -40.44 37.38 21.64
N MET A 191 -39.11 37.55 21.51
CA MET A 191 -38.05 37.20 22.47
C MET A 191 -38.18 35.86 23.21
N ALA A 192 -37.24 34.94 22.96
CA ALA A 192 -36.36 34.38 24.00
C ALA A 192 -35.34 33.37 23.44
N ASN A 193 -34.07 33.65 23.74
CA ASN A 193 -33.04 32.72 24.21
C ASN A 193 -32.63 31.51 23.35
N LEU A 194 -31.50 31.70 22.68
CA LEU A 194 -30.56 30.66 22.29
C LEU A 194 -29.93 30.05 23.56
N ALA A 195 -30.47 28.94 24.04
CA ALA A 195 -29.84 28.08 25.04
C ALA A 195 -30.15 26.61 24.71
N GLY A 196 -29.08 25.82 24.52
CA GLY A 196 -29.15 24.36 24.64
C GLY A 196 -29.12 23.56 23.33
N MET A 197 -27.98 23.56 22.63
CA MET A 197 -27.63 22.36 21.84
C MET A 197 -26.95 21.37 22.78
N GLN A 198 -27.64 20.25 23.00
CA GLN A 198 -27.28 19.20 23.93
C GLN A 198 -26.07 18.40 23.45
N SER A 199 -25.21 18.09 24.40
CA SER A 199 -24.10 17.14 24.33
C SER A 199 -24.59 15.73 23.95
N VAL A 200 -23.98 15.11 22.94
CA VAL A 200 -24.13 13.68 22.69
C VAL A 200 -23.09 12.92 23.50
N ALA A 201 -23.47 12.56 24.73
CA ALA A 201 -22.81 11.51 25.49
C ALA A 201 -23.56 10.18 25.24
N HIS A 202 -22.78 9.19 24.83
CA HIS A 202 -23.08 7.77 24.67
C HIS A 202 -24.35 7.20 25.38
N LEU A 203 -25.24 6.57 24.59
CA LEU A 203 -26.12 5.45 24.99
C LEU A 203 -26.34 4.54 23.75
N PRO A 204 -26.54 3.22 23.87
CA PRO A 204 -26.44 2.32 22.73
C PRO A 204 -27.74 2.38 21.91
N GLN A 205 -27.63 2.71 20.62
CA GLN A 205 -28.76 2.81 19.71
C GLN A 205 -28.89 1.54 18.85
N THR A 206 -30.00 0.85 19.07
CA THR A 206 -30.72 0.10 18.05
C THR A 206 -31.21 1.06 16.95
N GLY A 207 -30.73 0.84 15.72
CA GLY A 207 -31.31 1.19 14.42
C GLY A 207 -32.03 2.53 14.24
N GLU A 208 -31.33 3.52 13.69
CA GLU A 208 -31.86 4.60 12.82
C GLU A 208 -30.66 5.27 12.10
N HIS A 209 -30.83 5.67 10.84
CA HIS A 209 -29.77 6.04 9.89
C HIS A 209 -28.78 7.11 10.41
N ALA A 210 -27.59 6.68 10.87
CA ALA A 210 -26.46 7.57 11.03
C ALA A 210 -26.08 8.14 9.66
N VAL A 211 -26.10 9.47 9.52
CA VAL A 211 -25.64 10.15 8.31
C VAL A 211 -24.20 9.68 8.04
N ALA A 212 -23.96 9.06 6.88
CA ALA A 212 -22.62 8.61 6.52
C ALA A 212 -21.66 9.81 6.55
N VAL A 213 -20.56 9.67 7.30
CA VAL A 213 -19.52 10.71 7.37
C VAL A 213 -18.87 10.81 6.00
N ASP A 214 -18.68 12.04 5.53
CA ASP A 214 -17.98 12.28 4.26
C ASP A 214 -16.56 11.67 4.30
N PRO A 215 -16.13 10.92 3.27
CA PRO A 215 -14.81 10.29 3.24
C PRO A 215 -13.66 11.27 3.48
N LEU A 216 -13.77 12.50 2.95
CA LEU A 216 -12.75 13.53 3.13
C LEU A 216 -12.64 13.95 4.60
N ILE A 217 -13.78 14.20 5.26
CA ILE A 217 -13.83 14.56 6.68
C ILE A 217 -13.28 13.43 7.54
N ARG A 218 -13.60 12.17 7.21
CA ARG A 218 -13.05 10.99 7.88
C ARG A 218 -11.54 10.93 7.75
N ASP A 219 -11.00 11.16 6.56
CA ASP A 219 -9.56 11.02 6.31
C ASP A 219 -8.76 12.14 7.00
N TYR A 220 -9.25 13.39 6.97
CA TYR A 220 -8.67 14.49 7.77
C TYR A 220 -8.78 14.23 9.28
N ASP A 221 -9.90 13.71 9.77
CA ASP A 221 -10.03 13.34 11.19
C ASP A 221 -8.99 12.29 11.59
N ASN A 222 -8.81 11.26 10.77
CA ASN A 222 -7.84 10.21 11.02
C ASN A 222 -6.39 10.71 10.96
N LEU A 223 -6.06 11.59 10.01
CA LEU A 223 -4.74 12.23 9.95
C LEU A 223 -4.44 13.02 11.22
N LEU A 224 -5.38 13.89 11.63
CA LEU A 224 -5.20 14.73 12.81
C LEU A 224 -5.19 13.91 14.12
N ARG A 225 -5.99 12.83 14.19
CA ARG A 225 -5.89 11.86 15.30
C ARG A 225 -4.49 11.28 15.42
N ILE A 226 -3.89 10.87 14.30
CA ILE A 226 -2.56 10.27 14.27
C ILE A 226 -1.50 11.26 14.77
N PHE A 227 -1.57 12.53 14.39
CA PHE A 227 -0.65 13.58 14.87
C PHE A 227 -0.70 13.73 16.39
N TYR A 228 -1.86 13.48 16.98
CA TYR A 228 -2.10 13.50 18.42
C TYR A 228 -2.00 12.12 19.08
N ASN A 229 -1.39 11.14 18.41
CA ASN A 229 -1.18 9.78 18.93
C ASN A 229 -2.49 9.05 19.30
N HIS A 230 -3.62 9.44 18.70
CA HIS A 230 -4.86 8.67 18.77
C HIS A 230 -4.92 7.64 17.64
N ALA A 231 -5.50 6.48 17.92
CA ALA A 231 -5.71 5.46 16.91
C ALA A 231 -6.67 5.98 15.81
N PRO A 232 -6.34 5.79 14.52
CA PRO A 232 -7.25 6.13 13.45
C PRO A 232 -8.45 5.18 13.47
N ILE A 233 -9.61 5.69 13.09
CA ILE A 233 -10.85 4.94 13.00
C ILE A 233 -10.93 4.38 11.57
N ILE A 234 -10.38 3.19 11.39
CA ILE A 234 -10.35 2.46 10.13
C ILE A 234 -11.06 1.12 10.35
N ASN A 235 -11.76 0.63 9.32
CA ASN A 235 -12.45 -0.64 9.35
C ASN A 235 -11.48 -1.80 9.67
N SER A 236 -11.74 -2.52 10.76
CA SER A 236 -10.92 -3.65 11.22
C SER A 236 -11.47 -5.02 10.81
N VAL A 237 -12.62 -5.06 10.12
CA VAL A 237 -13.34 -6.30 9.79
C VAL A 237 -13.23 -6.60 8.29
N ASN A 238 -13.56 -5.60 7.46
CA ASN A 238 -13.58 -5.72 6.00
C ASN A 238 -12.30 -5.14 5.39
N ILE A 239 -11.45 -6.02 4.84
CA ILE A 239 -10.17 -5.65 4.23
C ILE A 239 -10.36 -4.75 3.01
N ALA A 240 -11.42 -4.92 2.23
CA ALA A 240 -11.65 -4.09 1.04
C ALA A 240 -11.96 -2.64 1.45
N SER A 241 -12.82 -2.45 2.45
CA SER A 241 -13.10 -1.12 3.03
C SER A 241 -11.85 -0.53 3.70
N ALA A 242 -11.15 -1.34 4.50
CA ALA A 242 -9.91 -0.93 5.14
C ALA A 242 -8.85 -0.50 4.13
N TYR A 243 -8.71 -1.24 3.02
CA TYR A 243 -7.82 -0.90 1.92
C TYR A 243 -8.19 0.46 1.32
N THR A 244 -9.47 0.71 1.02
CA THR A 244 -9.90 1.99 0.45
C THR A 244 -9.69 3.17 1.42
N GLU A 245 -9.93 2.96 2.70
CA GLU A 245 -9.73 3.96 3.77
C GLU A 245 -8.24 4.25 4.01
N CYS A 246 -7.40 3.21 4.08
CA CYS A 246 -5.95 3.37 4.19
C CYS A 246 -5.35 4.03 2.96
N LYS A 247 -5.85 3.67 1.76
CA LYS A 247 -5.47 4.28 0.49
C LYS A 247 -5.66 5.79 0.53
N SER A 248 -6.85 6.27 0.89
CA SER A 248 -7.16 7.70 0.84
C SER A 248 -6.46 8.46 1.97
N LEU A 249 -6.36 7.87 3.16
CA LEU A 249 -5.59 8.45 4.27
C LEU A 249 -4.09 8.59 3.93
N LEU A 250 -3.48 7.60 3.27
CA LEU A 250 -2.08 7.67 2.85
C LEU A 250 -1.86 8.68 1.71
N ALA A 251 -2.79 8.78 0.76
CA ALA A 251 -2.72 9.81 -0.28
C ALA A 251 -2.80 11.21 0.33
N LEU A 252 -3.70 11.41 1.30
CA LEU A 252 -3.79 12.65 2.07
C LEU A 252 -2.48 12.94 2.82
N ALA A 253 -1.91 11.94 3.50
CA ALA A 253 -0.65 12.10 4.21
C ALA A 253 0.54 12.38 3.29
N ASP A 254 0.56 11.82 2.07
CA ASP A 254 1.57 12.14 1.05
C ASP A 254 1.48 13.61 0.63
N MET A 255 0.26 14.11 0.35
CA MET A 255 0.02 15.52 0.02
C MET A 255 0.49 16.50 1.11
N TYR A 256 0.39 16.12 2.38
CA TYR A 256 0.83 16.93 3.52
C TYR A 256 2.26 16.62 4.01
N ASP A 257 3.02 15.79 3.29
CA ASP A 257 4.34 15.30 3.70
C ASP A 257 4.36 14.76 5.16
N ALA A 258 3.43 13.85 5.41
CA ALA A 258 3.13 13.27 6.73
C ALA A 258 3.17 11.73 6.74
N LEU A 259 3.72 11.11 5.69
CA LEU A 259 3.90 9.66 5.59
C LEU A 259 4.77 9.05 6.71
N PRO A 260 5.87 9.69 7.20
CA PRO A 260 6.68 9.11 8.28
C PRO A 260 5.89 8.83 9.57
N VAL A 261 4.86 9.64 9.86
CA VAL A 261 4.02 9.51 11.06
C VAL A 261 2.78 8.65 10.78
N THR A 262 2.19 8.79 9.59
CA THR A 262 0.95 8.10 9.21
C THR A 262 1.17 6.64 8.81
N GLY A 263 2.24 6.38 8.05
CA GLY A 263 2.60 5.08 7.51
C GLY A 263 2.63 3.96 8.56
N PRO A 264 3.36 4.10 9.68
CA PRO A 264 3.43 3.09 10.73
C PRO A 264 2.07 2.72 11.36
N ARG A 265 1.12 3.68 11.41
CA ARG A 265 -0.23 3.42 11.94
C ARG A 265 -1.08 2.61 10.98
N VAL A 266 -0.98 2.93 9.69
CA VAL A 266 -1.66 2.18 8.63
C VAL A 266 -1.05 0.78 8.48
N ASP A 267 0.27 0.66 8.53
CA ASP A 267 0.98 -0.62 8.51
C ASP A 267 0.50 -1.53 9.64
N HIS A 268 0.53 -1.04 10.88
CA HIS A 268 0.05 -1.80 12.04
C HIS A 268 -1.42 -2.24 11.89
N HIS A 269 -2.29 -1.36 11.37
CA HIS A 269 -3.69 -1.70 11.14
C HIS A 269 -3.85 -2.82 10.09
N LEU A 270 -3.17 -2.70 8.95
CA LEU A 270 -3.27 -3.67 7.87
C LEU A 270 -2.67 -5.02 8.26
N LEU A 271 -1.51 -5.04 8.92
CA LEU A 271 -0.89 -6.27 9.42
C LEU A 271 -1.77 -7.00 10.44
N GLY A 272 -2.66 -6.29 11.14
CA GLY A 272 -3.69 -6.87 12.01
C GLY A 272 -4.62 -7.88 11.33
N PHE A 273 -4.76 -7.85 9.99
CA PHE A 273 -5.53 -8.85 9.23
C PHE A 273 -4.80 -10.19 9.04
N GLY A 274 -3.49 -10.25 9.31
CA GLY A 274 -2.67 -11.46 9.22
C GLY A 274 -2.75 -12.14 7.86
N SER A 275 -2.93 -13.47 7.84
CA SER A 275 -2.95 -14.29 6.60
C SER A 275 -4.01 -13.86 5.57
N ARG A 276 -5.09 -13.19 5.99
CA ARG A 276 -6.10 -12.66 5.07
C ARG A 276 -5.54 -11.52 4.21
N LEU A 277 -4.62 -10.72 4.75
CA LEU A 277 -3.95 -9.65 4.02
C LEU A 277 -3.08 -10.22 2.90
N PHE A 278 -2.19 -11.17 3.21
CA PHE A 278 -1.27 -11.74 2.23
C PHE A 278 -2.00 -12.42 1.06
N LYS A 279 -3.16 -13.03 1.31
CA LYS A 279 -4.05 -13.54 0.24
C LYS A 279 -4.60 -12.43 -0.66
N GLN A 280 -4.92 -11.25 -0.11
CA GLN A 280 -5.33 -10.09 -0.90
C GLN A 280 -4.17 -9.49 -1.68
N ILE A 281 -2.97 -9.44 -1.09
CA ILE A 281 -1.76 -8.97 -1.77
C ILE A 281 -1.48 -9.83 -3.00
N ALA A 282 -1.49 -11.16 -2.87
CA ALA A 282 -1.30 -12.07 -4.00
C ALA A 282 -2.38 -11.93 -5.10
N LYS A 283 -3.60 -11.50 -4.73
CA LYS A 283 -4.70 -11.26 -5.67
C LYS A 283 -4.58 -9.92 -6.40
N TYR A 284 -4.05 -8.89 -5.74
CA TYR A 284 -3.90 -7.55 -6.31
C TYR A 284 -2.50 -6.95 -6.06
N PRO A 285 -1.41 -7.56 -6.55
CA PRO A 285 -0.07 -7.14 -6.18
C PRO A 285 0.27 -5.68 -6.51
N PRO A 286 -0.02 -5.14 -7.71
CA PRO A 286 0.30 -3.74 -8.03
C PRO A 286 -0.34 -2.72 -7.06
N SER A 287 -1.58 -2.97 -6.68
CA SER A 287 -2.34 -2.13 -5.74
C SER A 287 -1.71 -2.10 -4.36
N TYR A 288 -1.34 -3.27 -3.84
CA TYR A 288 -0.69 -3.38 -2.53
C TYR A 288 0.78 -2.98 -2.54
N LEU A 289 1.47 -3.07 -3.69
CA LEU A 289 2.82 -2.54 -3.84
C LEU A 289 2.82 -1.02 -3.64
N LYS A 290 1.89 -0.32 -4.31
CA LYS A 290 1.72 1.13 -4.12
C LYS A 290 1.32 1.49 -2.69
N LEU A 291 0.39 0.73 -2.11
CA LEU A 291 -0.03 0.96 -0.72
C LEU A 291 1.12 0.75 0.26
N GLY A 292 1.90 -0.33 0.10
CA GLY A 292 3.07 -0.63 0.93
C GLY A 292 4.17 0.43 0.79
N TYR A 293 4.36 0.97 -0.42
CA TYR A 293 5.26 2.09 -0.68
C TYR A 293 4.87 3.35 0.12
N LEU A 294 3.62 3.79 0.00
CA LEU A 294 3.14 4.98 0.73
C LEU A 294 3.13 4.75 2.25
N ALA A 295 2.72 3.56 2.69
CA ALA A 295 2.73 3.20 4.11
C ALA A 295 4.15 3.06 4.68
N ARG A 296 5.18 3.02 3.82
CA ARG A 296 6.56 2.67 4.18
C ARG A 296 6.64 1.31 4.91
N SER A 297 5.74 0.40 4.55
CA SER A 297 5.63 -0.94 5.15
C SER A 297 6.59 -1.90 4.47
N ARG A 298 7.66 -2.28 5.17
CA ARG A 298 8.61 -3.30 4.69
C ARG A 298 7.90 -4.60 4.29
N VAL A 299 6.96 -5.06 5.12
CA VAL A 299 6.32 -6.38 4.97
C VAL A 299 5.38 -6.38 3.77
N ILE A 300 4.47 -5.41 3.69
CA ILE A 300 3.48 -5.32 2.60
C ILE A 300 4.18 -5.05 1.27
N PHE A 301 5.17 -4.15 1.26
CA PHE A 301 5.95 -3.83 0.06
C PHE A 301 6.73 -5.04 -0.45
N SER A 302 7.48 -5.74 0.42
CA SER A 302 8.29 -6.89 0.01
C SER A 302 7.42 -8.02 -0.54
N GLU A 303 6.33 -8.34 0.15
CA GLU A 303 5.36 -9.34 -0.31
C GLU A 303 4.83 -8.99 -1.72
N ALA A 304 4.33 -7.76 -1.89
CA ALA A 304 3.76 -7.31 -3.15
C ALA A 304 4.81 -7.26 -4.28
N LEU A 305 6.04 -6.84 -3.98
CA LEU A 305 7.13 -6.74 -4.95
C LEU A 305 7.50 -8.12 -5.51
N ILE A 306 7.60 -9.15 -4.66
CA ILE A 306 7.89 -10.53 -5.09
C ILE A 306 6.82 -11.02 -6.07
N HIS A 307 5.53 -10.76 -5.78
CA HIS A 307 4.45 -11.13 -6.69
C HIS A 307 4.50 -10.36 -8.02
N VAL A 308 4.82 -9.07 -7.99
CA VAL A 308 4.95 -8.23 -9.19
C VAL A 308 6.09 -8.73 -10.08
N VAL A 309 7.29 -8.97 -9.51
CA VAL A 309 8.45 -9.48 -10.24
C VAL A 309 8.16 -10.85 -10.83
N GLY A 310 7.54 -11.77 -10.07
CA GLY A 310 7.17 -13.08 -10.58
C GLY A 310 6.15 -13.04 -11.73
N GLN A 311 5.28 -12.02 -11.76
CA GLN A 311 4.26 -11.84 -12.79
C GLN A 311 4.72 -10.94 -13.95
N TRP A 312 5.96 -10.48 -13.97
CA TRP A 312 6.43 -9.55 -15.00
C TRP A 312 6.39 -10.17 -16.40
N PRO A 313 6.01 -9.43 -17.47
CA PRO A 313 5.58 -8.02 -17.51
C PRO A 313 4.05 -7.83 -17.35
N ALA A 314 3.30 -8.86 -16.96
CA ALA A 314 1.83 -8.79 -16.87
C ALA A 314 1.34 -7.71 -15.87
N ALA A 315 2.14 -7.41 -14.86
CA ALA A 315 1.86 -6.37 -13.87
C ALA A 315 2.07 -4.94 -14.41
N LEU A 316 2.89 -4.75 -15.45
CA LEU A 316 3.34 -3.44 -15.94
C LEU A 316 2.20 -2.45 -16.27
N PRO A 317 1.12 -2.83 -17.00
CA PRO A 317 0.07 -1.89 -17.34
C PRO A 317 -0.66 -1.33 -16.11
N SER A 318 -0.78 -2.15 -15.05
CA SER A 318 -1.45 -1.73 -13.81
C SER A 318 -0.59 -0.80 -12.95
N LEU A 319 0.74 -0.85 -13.12
CA LEU A 319 1.70 0.01 -12.42
C LEU A 319 1.82 1.38 -13.10
N ARG A 320 1.71 1.44 -14.44
CA ARG A 320 1.83 2.69 -15.23
C ARG A 320 0.49 3.42 -15.46
N SER A 321 -0.60 2.70 -15.66
CA SER A 321 -1.91 3.27 -16.06
C SER A 321 -3.00 3.07 -15.01
N GLY A 322 -2.60 2.91 -13.74
CA GLY A 322 -3.52 2.73 -12.63
C GLY A 322 -4.35 3.98 -12.30
N SER A 323 -5.40 3.82 -11.49
CA SER A 323 -6.30 4.88 -10.97
C SER A 323 -5.63 5.84 -9.97
N TYR A 324 -4.33 6.05 -10.10
CA TYR A 324 -3.46 6.68 -9.12
C TYR A 324 -2.35 7.43 -9.85
N ALA A 325 -1.70 8.38 -9.16
CA ALA A 325 -0.40 8.90 -9.59
C ALA A 325 0.55 7.72 -9.95
N PRO A 326 1.31 7.80 -11.04
CA PRO A 326 2.25 6.74 -11.41
C PRO A 326 3.21 6.46 -10.24
N LEU A 327 3.69 5.22 -10.16
CA LEU A 327 4.79 4.93 -9.23
C LEU A 327 6.02 5.76 -9.64
N PRO A 328 6.87 6.16 -8.67
CA PRO A 328 8.13 6.82 -9.00
C PRO A 328 8.97 5.96 -9.96
N ASP A 329 9.64 6.59 -10.92
CA ASP A 329 10.48 5.89 -11.90
C ASP A 329 11.55 5.03 -11.22
N SER A 330 12.14 5.52 -10.13
CA SER A 330 13.11 4.76 -9.33
C SER A 330 12.59 3.42 -8.80
N LEU A 331 11.28 3.31 -8.56
CA LEU A 331 10.67 2.05 -8.14
C LEU A 331 10.42 1.12 -9.34
N LEU A 332 10.15 1.67 -10.52
CA LEU A 332 10.09 0.87 -11.75
C LEU A 332 11.47 0.31 -12.11
N ASP A 333 12.52 1.13 -12.01
CA ASP A 333 13.91 0.73 -12.21
C ASP A 333 14.27 -0.44 -11.27
N LEU A 334 13.93 -0.33 -9.98
CA LEU A 334 14.13 -1.42 -9.01
C LEU A 334 13.40 -2.71 -9.42
N ILE A 335 12.17 -2.62 -9.94
CA ILE A 335 11.42 -3.80 -10.39
C ILE A 335 12.14 -4.44 -11.58
N GLU A 336 12.59 -3.63 -12.54
CA GLU A 336 13.30 -4.09 -13.73
C GLU A 336 14.63 -4.78 -13.34
N ASP A 337 15.40 -4.20 -12.42
CA ASP A 337 16.62 -4.82 -11.86
C ASP A 337 16.32 -6.20 -11.23
N LYS A 338 15.25 -6.30 -10.42
CA LYS A 338 14.87 -7.59 -9.78
C LYS A 338 14.35 -8.62 -10.78
N VAL A 339 13.77 -8.17 -11.89
CA VAL A 339 13.38 -9.06 -13.00
C VAL A 339 14.63 -9.59 -13.70
N GLU A 340 15.61 -8.74 -13.98
CA GLU A 340 16.89 -9.16 -14.56
C GLU A 340 17.60 -10.18 -13.66
N ASP A 341 17.67 -9.93 -12.35
CA ASP A 341 18.22 -10.87 -11.36
C ASP A 341 17.52 -12.25 -11.43
N LEU A 342 16.18 -12.25 -11.57
CA LEU A 342 15.39 -13.47 -11.65
C LEU A 342 15.66 -14.23 -12.96
N ASP A 343 15.75 -13.52 -14.08
CA ASP A 343 16.02 -14.12 -15.38
C ASP A 343 17.47 -14.63 -15.48
N GLU A 344 18.44 -13.95 -14.88
CA GLU A 344 19.82 -14.44 -14.76
C GLU A 344 19.87 -15.75 -13.95
N LEU A 345 19.09 -15.82 -12.86
CA LEU A 345 18.98 -17.03 -12.05
C LEU A 345 18.33 -18.19 -12.83
N LYS A 346 17.27 -17.91 -13.62
CA LYS A 346 16.66 -18.90 -14.52
C LYS A 346 17.69 -19.42 -15.53
N ALA A 347 18.37 -18.52 -16.26
CA ALA A 347 19.37 -18.88 -17.26
C ALA A 347 20.51 -19.72 -16.66
N ARG A 348 20.96 -19.37 -15.45
CA ARG A 348 21.98 -20.14 -14.71
C ARG A 348 21.50 -21.55 -14.37
N VAL A 349 20.24 -21.72 -13.98
CA VAL A 349 19.62 -23.02 -13.69
C VAL A 349 19.43 -23.84 -14.96
N GLU A 350 18.91 -23.24 -16.04
CA GLU A 350 18.75 -23.88 -17.34
C GLU A 350 20.08 -24.39 -17.89
N SER A 351 21.12 -23.55 -17.85
CA SER A 351 22.49 -23.92 -18.26
C SER A 351 23.02 -25.13 -17.48
N LYS A 352 22.71 -25.24 -16.19
CA LYS A 352 23.10 -26.40 -15.37
C LYS A 352 22.28 -27.65 -15.71
N LEU A 353 20.97 -27.51 -15.91
CA LEU A 353 20.09 -28.61 -16.30
C LEU A 353 20.46 -29.20 -17.67
N LEU A 354 20.75 -28.34 -18.66
CA LEU A 354 21.14 -28.79 -20.01
C LEU A 354 22.49 -29.50 -20.03
N ARG A 355 23.44 -29.11 -19.17
CA ARG A 355 24.75 -29.75 -19.04
C ARG A 355 24.75 -30.96 -18.10
N LEU A 356 23.65 -31.22 -17.40
CA LEU A 356 23.51 -32.35 -16.50
C LEU A 356 23.76 -33.67 -17.24
N SER A 357 24.50 -34.56 -16.61
CA SER A 357 24.93 -35.84 -17.17
C SER A 357 25.22 -36.80 -16.02
N LEU A 358 25.08 -38.10 -16.28
CA LEU A 358 25.47 -39.14 -15.33
C LEU A 358 26.96 -39.48 -15.50
N THR A 359 27.54 -40.08 -14.47
CA THR A 359 28.90 -40.62 -14.52
C THR A 359 28.87 -42.13 -14.31
N THR A 360 29.85 -42.82 -14.90
CA THR A 360 30.10 -44.24 -14.65
C THR A 360 30.74 -44.41 -13.27
N SER A 361 30.86 -45.65 -12.79
CA SER A 361 31.58 -45.94 -11.53
C SER A 361 33.05 -45.51 -11.54
N ARG A 362 33.64 -45.29 -12.72
CA ARG A 362 35.00 -44.77 -12.91
C ARG A 362 35.06 -43.23 -12.90
N GLY A 363 33.92 -42.54 -12.78
CA GLY A 363 33.82 -41.09 -12.83
C GLY A 363 33.79 -40.49 -14.25
N GLU A 364 33.83 -41.33 -15.29
CA GLU A 364 33.74 -40.87 -16.68
C GLU A 364 32.30 -40.47 -17.04
N ARG A 365 32.12 -39.45 -17.89
CA ARG A 365 30.78 -39.09 -18.40
C ARG A 365 30.19 -40.25 -19.20
N VAL A 366 28.90 -40.49 -19.03
CA VAL A 366 28.20 -41.52 -19.81
C VAL A 366 28.08 -41.10 -21.28
N GLY A 367 28.36 -42.04 -22.17
CA GLY A 367 28.32 -41.89 -23.61
C GLY A 367 27.88 -43.18 -24.29
N PRO A 368 27.66 -43.14 -25.62
CA PRO A 368 27.17 -44.30 -26.36
C PRO A 368 28.15 -45.49 -26.34
N SER A 369 29.45 -45.25 -26.15
CA SER A 369 30.50 -46.28 -26.17
C SER A 369 30.80 -46.92 -24.81
N ASN A 370 30.54 -46.24 -23.69
CA ASN A 370 30.91 -46.71 -22.35
C ASN A 370 29.71 -47.09 -21.45
N ALA A 371 28.55 -46.47 -21.65
CA ALA A 371 27.35 -46.68 -20.83
C ALA A 371 26.08 -46.33 -21.61
N TYR A 372 25.80 -47.08 -22.68
CA TYR A 372 24.72 -46.79 -23.63
C TYR A 372 23.34 -46.57 -22.98
N LEU A 373 22.91 -47.43 -22.06
CA LEU A 373 21.60 -47.32 -21.40
C LEU A 373 21.49 -46.05 -20.52
N ASP A 374 22.56 -45.72 -19.80
CA ASP A 374 22.61 -44.55 -18.93
C ASP A 374 22.67 -43.26 -19.78
N TRP A 375 23.39 -43.30 -20.91
CA TRP A 375 23.41 -42.23 -21.91
C TRP A 375 22.03 -42.00 -22.54
N LEU A 376 21.28 -43.05 -22.87
CA LEU A 376 19.89 -42.93 -23.33
C LEU A 376 18.99 -42.21 -22.31
N ALA A 377 19.18 -42.46 -21.01
CA ALA A 377 18.42 -41.76 -19.97
C ALA A 377 18.74 -40.26 -19.95
N VAL A 378 20.02 -39.89 -20.14
CA VAL A 378 20.43 -38.49 -20.28
C VAL A 378 19.78 -37.85 -21.51
N CYS A 379 19.78 -38.54 -22.65
CA CYS A 379 19.18 -38.03 -23.89
C CYS A 379 17.67 -37.80 -23.74
N LEU A 380 16.96 -38.77 -23.18
CA LEU A 380 15.51 -38.66 -22.94
C LEU A 380 15.17 -37.51 -22.00
N PHE A 381 15.91 -37.36 -20.89
CA PHE A 381 15.70 -36.26 -19.96
C PHE A 381 15.92 -34.90 -20.63
N ARG A 382 16.98 -34.74 -21.43
CA ARG A 382 17.27 -33.49 -22.14
C ARG A 382 16.21 -33.18 -23.20
N GLN A 383 15.76 -34.18 -23.94
CA GLN A 383 14.67 -34.02 -24.90
C GLN A 383 13.41 -33.52 -24.19
N TRP A 384 12.99 -34.21 -23.13
CA TRP A 384 11.83 -33.81 -22.33
C TRP A 384 11.97 -32.40 -21.77
N LEU A 385 13.16 -32.04 -21.27
CA LEU A 385 13.42 -30.71 -20.73
C LEU A 385 13.23 -29.64 -21.80
N ILE A 386 13.87 -29.80 -22.95
CA ILE A 386 13.78 -28.85 -24.07
C ILE A 386 12.32 -28.72 -24.55
N GLU A 387 11.63 -29.84 -24.75
CA GLU A 387 10.22 -29.85 -25.16
C GLU A 387 9.30 -29.19 -24.13
N SER A 388 9.66 -29.25 -22.85
CA SER A 388 8.86 -28.67 -21.76
C SER A 388 9.13 -27.17 -21.56
N THR A 389 10.36 -26.71 -21.78
CA THR A 389 10.75 -25.31 -21.56
C THR A 389 10.65 -24.44 -22.81
N THR A 390 10.65 -25.04 -24.00
CA THR A 390 10.53 -24.30 -25.26
C THR A 390 9.09 -24.34 -25.76
N PRO A 391 8.41 -23.19 -25.91
CA PRO A 391 7.06 -23.16 -26.47
C PRO A 391 7.06 -23.74 -27.89
N PRO A 392 5.99 -24.43 -28.31
CA PRO A 392 5.89 -24.97 -29.67
C PRO A 392 6.04 -23.82 -30.68
N PRO A 393 6.77 -24.03 -31.80
CA PRO A 393 6.90 -23.02 -32.83
C PRO A 393 5.52 -22.57 -33.31
N ALA A 394 5.33 -21.26 -33.50
CA ALA A 394 4.07 -20.72 -33.96
C ALA A 394 3.66 -21.42 -35.27
N PRO A 395 2.39 -21.87 -35.40
CA PRO A 395 1.94 -22.54 -36.61
C PRO A 395 2.11 -21.61 -37.81
N ILE A 396 2.84 -22.08 -38.82
CA ILE A 396 3.25 -21.29 -40.00
C ILE A 396 2.04 -20.93 -40.89
N LEU A 397 0.89 -21.58 -40.69
CA LEU A 397 -0.33 -21.35 -41.47
C LEU A 397 -1.29 -20.42 -40.74
N LYS A 398 -1.28 -19.14 -41.13
CA LYS A 398 -2.43 -18.23 -40.99
C LYS A 398 -3.59 -18.86 -41.78
N ASN A 399 -4.56 -19.45 -41.10
CA ASN A 399 -5.81 -19.88 -41.73
C ASN A 399 -6.66 -18.62 -42.00
N SER A 400 -6.29 -17.88 -43.05
CA SER A 400 -7.14 -16.88 -43.69
C SER A 400 -8.18 -17.60 -44.55
N GLY A 401 -9.23 -18.12 -43.92
CA GLY A 401 -10.41 -18.59 -44.65
C GLY A 401 -11.32 -17.38 -44.95
N PRO A 402 -11.62 -17.05 -46.21
CA PRO A 402 -12.64 -16.08 -46.53
C PRO A 402 -13.99 -16.80 -46.42
N ASN A 403 -14.85 -16.33 -45.52
CA ASN A 403 -16.28 -16.61 -45.66
C ASN A 403 -17.01 -15.28 -45.69
N ASP A 404 -17.06 -14.73 -46.90
CA ASP A 404 -17.96 -13.65 -47.27
C ASP A 404 -19.41 -14.16 -47.26
N GLY A 405 -20.26 -13.43 -46.57
CA GLY A 405 -21.71 -13.50 -46.67
C GLY A 405 -22.28 -12.13 -46.28
N PRO A 406 -22.90 -11.36 -47.19
CA PRO A 406 -23.18 -9.95 -46.96
C PRO A 406 -24.57 -9.76 -46.33
N THR A 407 -24.69 -8.88 -45.33
CA THR A 407 -25.91 -8.09 -45.11
C THR A 407 -25.62 -6.87 -44.23
N GLN A 408 -26.26 -5.76 -44.62
CA GLN A 408 -26.03 -4.36 -44.27
C GLN A 408 -26.50 -3.94 -42.84
N PRO A 409 -26.25 -2.68 -42.40
CA PRO A 409 -26.15 -2.28 -41.00
C PRO A 409 -27.48 -1.85 -40.40
N THR A 410 -27.63 -2.08 -39.09
CA THR A 410 -28.58 -1.35 -38.25
C THR A 410 -27.87 -0.80 -37.02
N ALA A 411 -27.89 0.52 -36.90
CA ALA A 411 -27.47 1.25 -35.71
C ALA A 411 -28.46 1.01 -34.58
N SER A 412 -27.97 0.71 -33.38
CA SER A 412 -28.64 1.00 -32.10
C SER A 412 -27.65 0.91 -30.94
N ALA A 413 -27.87 1.81 -30.00
CA ALA A 413 -26.96 2.28 -28.97
C ALA A 413 -26.58 1.27 -27.86
N SER A 414 -25.48 1.65 -27.20
CA SER A 414 -25.19 1.53 -25.75
C SER A 414 -25.06 0.14 -25.13
N HIS A 415 -23.81 -0.31 -24.95
CA HIS A 415 -23.28 -0.92 -23.71
C HIS A 415 -21.74 -0.90 -23.77
N PRO A 416 -21.01 -0.40 -22.75
CA PRO A 416 -19.58 -0.62 -22.67
C PRO A 416 -19.36 -2.04 -22.14
N THR A 417 -19.32 -3.01 -23.04
CA THR A 417 -18.99 -4.40 -22.71
C THR A 417 -17.52 -4.43 -22.34
N ALA A 418 -17.25 -4.79 -21.09
CA ALA A 418 -15.92 -4.99 -20.55
C ALA A 418 -15.06 -5.82 -21.51
N THR A 419 -13.92 -5.26 -21.89
CA THR A 419 -12.85 -6.01 -22.56
C THR A 419 -12.43 -7.16 -21.65
N PRO A 420 -12.39 -8.42 -22.13
CA PRO A 420 -11.80 -9.47 -21.34
C PRO A 420 -10.31 -9.14 -21.20
N ARG A 421 -9.86 -8.96 -19.95
CA ARG A 421 -8.44 -8.86 -19.59
C ARG A 421 -7.71 -9.97 -20.33
N SER A 422 -6.78 -9.60 -21.21
CA SER A 422 -5.79 -10.51 -21.76
C SER A 422 -4.94 -11.00 -20.59
N THR A 423 -5.35 -12.10 -19.97
CA THR A 423 -4.47 -12.87 -19.09
C THR A 423 -3.37 -13.41 -19.98
N THR A 424 -2.24 -12.72 -20.05
CA THR A 424 -1.00 -13.30 -20.57
C THR A 424 -0.81 -14.64 -19.87
N SER A 425 -0.61 -15.68 -20.67
CA SER A 425 -0.48 -17.05 -20.15
C SER A 425 0.63 -17.08 -19.10
N PRO A 426 0.42 -17.74 -17.94
CA PRO A 426 1.45 -17.83 -16.91
C PRO A 426 2.75 -18.37 -17.50
N ASP A 427 3.89 -17.81 -17.07
CA ASP A 427 5.23 -18.24 -17.49
C ASP A 427 5.30 -19.78 -17.43
N PRO A 428 5.35 -20.47 -18.60
CA PRO A 428 5.30 -21.92 -18.62
C PRO A 428 6.51 -22.51 -17.89
N SER A 429 7.64 -21.79 -17.85
CA SER A 429 8.88 -22.26 -17.24
C SER A 429 8.74 -22.46 -15.72
N ALA A 430 8.03 -21.57 -15.02
CA ALA A 430 7.82 -21.65 -13.57
C ALA A 430 7.14 -22.97 -13.17
N ARG A 431 6.15 -23.42 -13.95
CA ARG A 431 5.49 -24.71 -13.74
C ARG A 431 6.45 -25.88 -13.95
N ILE A 432 7.30 -25.82 -14.98
CA ILE A 432 8.29 -26.88 -15.26
C ILE A 432 9.34 -26.96 -14.15
N TYR A 433 9.86 -25.83 -13.65
CA TYR A 433 10.80 -25.84 -12.54
C TYR A 433 10.22 -26.46 -11.27
N ARG A 434 8.94 -26.19 -10.96
CA ARG A 434 8.24 -26.86 -9.86
C ARG A 434 8.07 -28.35 -10.09
N LEU A 435 7.78 -28.73 -11.34
CA LEU A 435 7.65 -30.14 -11.72
C LEU A 435 8.97 -30.88 -11.51
N ILE A 436 10.10 -30.27 -11.92
CA ILE A 436 11.45 -30.79 -11.68
C ILE A 436 11.75 -30.84 -10.17
N GLY A 437 11.36 -29.81 -9.43
CA GLY A 437 11.55 -29.67 -7.98
C GLY A 437 10.75 -30.68 -7.14
N SER A 438 9.72 -31.31 -7.71
CA SER A 438 8.81 -32.21 -7.00
C SER A 438 9.52 -33.45 -6.44
N SER A 439 9.19 -33.84 -5.20
CA SER A 439 9.67 -35.08 -4.59
C SER A 439 9.09 -36.34 -5.24
N SER A 440 8.02 -36.21 -6.04
CA SER A 440 7.42 -37.35 -6.74
C SER A 440 8.26 -37.77 -7.95
N ALA A 441 8.77 -39.00 -7.93
CA ALA A 441 9.48 -39.59 -9.06
C ALA A 441 8.61 -39.77 -10.32
N GLN A 442 7.28 -39.76 -10.17
CA GLN A 442 6.32 -39.94 -11.26
C GLN A 442 5.77 -38.59 -11.80
N ALA A 443 6.27 -37.45 -11.30
CA ALA A 443 5.78 -36.13 -11.71
C ALA A 443 5.99 -35.84 -13.21
N TYR A 444 7.11 -36.30 -13.76
CA TYR A 444 7.47 -36.23 -15.18
C TYR A 444 8.27 -37.47 -15.55
N LEU A 445 8.25 -37.87 -16.83
CA LEU A 445 8.87 -39.11 -17.29
C LEU A 445 8.48 -40.32 -16.40
N PRO A 446 7.16 -40.62 -16.23
CA PRO A 446 6.70 -41.72 -15.39
C PRO A 446 7.01 -43.09 -16.01
N HIS A 447 6.79 -44.16 -15.25
CA HIS A 447 7.06 -45.55 -15.63
C HIS A 447 6.60 -45.89 -17.07
N GLU A 448 5.36 -45.55 -17.41
CA GLU A 448 4.78 -45.89 -18.71
C GLU A 448 5.46 -45.16 -19.88
N GLU A 449 5.98 -43.94 -19.66
CA GLU A 449 6.70 -43.19 -20.67
C GLU A 449 8.10 -43.77 -20.91
N LEU A 450 8.81 -44.12 -19.83
CA LEU A 450 10.12 -44.79 -19.90
C LEU A 450 10.01 -46.15 -20.61
N LYS A 451 8.96 -46.91 -20.28
CA LYS A 451 8.63 -48.19 -20.92
C LYS A 451 8.28 -48.03 -22.39
N ARG A 452 7.49 -47.01 -22.76
CA ARG A 452 7.18 -46.69 -24.16
C ARG A 452 8.45 -46.34 -24.93
N PHE A 453 9.32 -45.51 -24.37
CA PHE A 453 10.59 -45.13 -24.98
C PHE A 453 11.48 -46.34 -25.31
N LEU A 454 11.66 -47.26 -24.36
CA LEU A 454 12.46 -48.48 -24.59
C LEU A 454 11.86 -49.43 -25.64
N LYS A 455 10.53 -49.36 -25.87
CA LYS A 455 9.83 -50.16 -26.90
C LYS A 455 9.89 -49.57 -28.31
N LEU A 456 10.20 -48.28 -28.45
CA LEU A 456 10.22 -47.58 -29.75
C LEU A 456 11.44 -47.94 -30.62
N HIS A 457 12.40 -48.72 -30.11
CA HIS A 457 13.63 -49.02 -30.83
C HIS A 457 13.37 -49.84 -32.12
N PRO A 458 13.70 -49.28 -33.31
CA PRO A 458 13.42 -49.92 -34.59
C PRO A 458 14.66 -50.66 -35.07
N THR A 459 14.83 -51.93 -34.72
CA THR A 459 15.70 -52.82 -35.50
C THR A 459 15.49 -54.27 -35.10
N SER A 460 14.98 -55.09 -36.03
CA SER A 460 14.82 -56.55 -35.86
C SER A 460 16.15 -57.32 -35.76
N SER A 461 17.31 -56.66 -35.89
CA SER A 461 18.64 -57.27 -35.96
C SER A 461 19.52 -57.07 -34.73
N ALA A 462 19.15 -56.19 -33.79
CA ALA A 462 19.80 -56.07 -32.49
C ALA A 462 18.73 -56.37 -31.43
N GLY A 463 18.98 -57.32 -30.52
CA GLY A 463 18.00 -57.79 -29.55
C GLY A 463 17.23 -56.66 -28.86
N SER A 464 15.93 -56.87 -28.62
CA SER A 464 15.06 -55.87 -28.00
C SER A 464 15.69 -55.29 -26.73
N LEU A 465 15.93 -53.97 -26.71
CA LEU A 465 16.44 -53.26 -25.52
C LEU A 465 15.44 -53.29 -24.35
N TYR A 466 14.19 -53.70 -24.64
CA TYR A 466 13.14 -53.86 -23.66
C TYR A 466 13.20 -55.25 -23.00
N THR A 467 13.67 -55.28 -21.76
CA THR A 467 13.55 -56.40 -20.81
C THR A 467 13.12 -55.85 -19.45
N ARG A 468 12.64 -56.71 -18.54
CA ARG A 468 12.22 -56.25 -17.20
C ARG A 468 13.41 -55.69 -16.41
N GLU A 469 14.57 -56.29 -16.58
CA GLU A 469 15.82 -55.93 -15.92
C GLU A 469 16.37 -54.60 -16.47
N THR A 470 16.36 -54.41 -17.80
CA THR A 470 16.82 -53.15 -18.42
C THR A 470 15.90 -51.99 -18.06
N LEU A 471 14.58 -52.19 -18.05
CA LEU A 471 13.62 -51.16 -17.61
C LEU A 471 13.90 -50.74 -16.17
N LYS A 472 14.04 -51.69 -15.24
CA LYS A 472 14.33 -51.38 -13.83
C LYS A 472 15.65 -50.62 -13.63
N ARG A 473 16.68 -50.94 -14.43
CA ARG A 473 17.95 -50.21 -14.42
C ARG A 473 17.81 -48.79 -14.99
N PHE A 474 17.07 -48.64 -16.09
CA PHE A 474 16.80 -47.36 -16.73
C PHE A 474 16.02 -46.42 -15.80
N GLU A 475 15.00 -46.93 -15.12
CA GLU A 475 14.24 -46.18 -14.09
C GLU A 475 15.15 -45.68 -12.98
N ARG A 476 16.01 -46.54 -12.42
CA ARG A 476 16.95 -46.14 -11.37
C ARG A 476 17.89 -45.01 -11.84
N LYS A 477 18.33 -45.07 -13.10
CA LYS A 477 19.20 -44.04 -13.70
C LYS A 477 18.45 -42.75 -13.99
N MET A 478 17.19 -42.84 -14.39
CA MET A 478 16.31 -41.69 -14.51
C MET A 478 16.01 -41.06 -13.15
N ASP A 479 15.78 -41.84 -12.09
CA ASP A 479 15.56 -41.31 -10.75
C ASP A 479 16.81 -40.60 -10.19
N GLU A 480 18.00 -41.13 -10.49
CA GLU A 480 19.27 -40.46 -10.21
C GLU A 480 19.37 -39.11 -10.93
N MET A 481 19.00 -39.06 -12.22
CA MET A 481 18.92 -37.83 -13.01
C MET A 481 17.96 -36.81 -12.40
N LYS A 482 16.73 -37.25 -12.07
CA LYS A 482 15.69 -36.41 -11.46
C LYS A 482 16.11 -35.85 -10.10
N ARG A 483 16.86 -36.63 -9.30
CA ARG A 483 17.41 -36.17 -8.02
C ARG A 483 18.43 -35.04 -8.22
N LEU A 484 19.37 -35.20 -9.15
CA LEU A 484 20.35 -34.15 -9.45
C LEU A 484 19.68 -32.90 -10.03
N ALA A 485 18.68 -33.08 -10.89
CA ALA A 485 17.89 -31.99 -11.45
C ALA A 485 17.13 -31.21 -10.34
N ARG A 486 16.56 -31.91 -9.35
CA ARG A 486 15.95 -31.29 -8.16
C ARG A 486 16.92 -30.36 -7.43
N ASP A 487 18.16 -30.81 -7.21
CA ASP A 487 19.17 -30.02 -6.51
C ASP A 487 19.53 -28.75 -7.30
N ILE A 488 19.55 -28.85 -8.63
CA ILE A 488 19.84 -27.71 -9.52
C ILE A 488 18.72 -26.66 -9.48
N VAL A 489 17.44 -27.05 -9.48
CA VAL A 489 16.31 -26.10 -9.45
C VAL A 489 15.98 -25.54 -8.06
N LYS A 490 16.60 -26.09 -7.01
CA LYS A 490 16.36 -25.69 -5.60
C LYS A 490 16.39 -24.17 -5.36
N PRO A 491 17.29 -23.36 -5.96
CA PRO A 491 17.27 -21.90 -5.80
C PRO A 491 15.95 -21.25 -6.26
N LEU A 492 15.36 -21.73 -7.37
CA LEU A 492 14.09 -21.22 -7.91
C LEU A 492 12.88 -21.65 -7.08
N MET A 493 13.02 -22.69 -6.26
CA MET A 493 11.96 -23.24 -5.41
C MET A 493 11.86 -22.53 -4.05
N ARG A 494 12.73 -21.57 -3.76
CA ARG A 494 12.63 -20.77 -2.55
C ARG A 494 11.37 -19.90 -2.60
N ASN A 495 10.72 -19.74 -1.45
CA ASN A 495 9.62 -18.83 -1.26
C ASN A 495 10.01 -17.79 -0.22
N PHE A 496 9.99 -16.51 -0.59
CA PHE A 496 10.26 -15.39 0.33
C PHE A 496 8.98 -14.63 0.72
N LEU A 497 7.82 -15.20 0.43
CA LEU A 497 6.52 -14.65 0.83
C LEU A 497 6.18 -15.03 2.27
N GLU A 498 5.50 -14.13 2.96
CA GLU A 498 4.78 -14.38 4.22
C GLU A 498 3.47 -15.16 3.97
N LEU A 499 3.01 -15.20 2.72
CA LEU A 499 1.86 -16.01 2.33
C LEU A 499 2.13 -17.50 2.53
N GLU A 500 1.44 -18.07 3.52
CA GLU A 500 1.35 -19.52 3.70
C GLU A 500 0.51 -20.14 2.56
N LEU A 501 1.20 -20.76 1.61
CA LEU A 501 0.57 -21.63 0.63
C LEU A 501 0.26 -22.97 1.30
N LYS A 502 -1.00 -23.41 1.29
CA LYS A 502 -1.38 -24.73 1.83
C LYS A 502 -0.52 -25.82 1.18
N SER A 503 0.20 -26.57 2.02
CA SER A 503 1.01 -27.70 1.59
C SER A 503 0.13 -28.76 0.90
N PRO A 504 0.63 -29.46 -0.14
CA PRO A 504 -0.11 -30.51 -0.83
C PRO A 504 -0.67 -31.59 0.12
N ASP A 505 -0.05 -31.81 1.27
CA ASP A 505 -0.46 -32.85 2.24
C ASP A 505 -1.73 -32.50 3.04
N GLN A 506 -2.19 -31.24 3.03
CA GLN A 506 -3.45 -30.84 3.68
C GLN A 506 -4.66 -30.80 2.73
N ALA A 507 -4.46 -31.03 1.43
CA ALA A 507 -5.55 -31.02 0.45
C ALA A 507 -6.37 -32.33 0.44
N THR A 508 -5.95 -33.36 1.17
CA THR A 508 -6.58 -34.70 1.16
C THR A 508 -7.62 -34.93 2.26
N THR A 509 -7.84 -33.98 3.18
CA THR A 509 -8.79 -34.16 4.30
C THR A 509 -9.95 -33.16 4.34
N GLY A 510 -10.09 -32.27 3.35
CA GLY A 510 -11.20 -31.31 3.25
C GLY A 510 -12.27 -31.76 2.26
N THR A 511 -13.49 -31.97 2.77
CA THR A 511 -14.73 -32.29 2.04
C THR A 511 -14.90 -31.59 0.68
N ALA A 512 -15.31 -32.37 -0.31
CA ALA A 512 -15.55 -31.99 -1.70
C ALA A 512 -16.53 -30.79 -1.84
N GLY A 513 -15.98 -29.64 -2.22
CA GLY A 513 -16.69 -28.54 -2.86
C GLY A 513 -16.26 -28.40 -4.34
N PRO A 514 -16.94 -27.58 -5.15
CA PRO A 514 -16.70 -27.50 -6.59
C PRO A 514 -15.25 -27.07 -6.87
N ARG A 515 -14.58 -27.89 -7.68
CA ARG A 515 -13.15 -27.82 -7.98
C ARG A 515 -12.78 -26.56 -8.76
N GLU A 516 -12.26 -25.55 -8.09
CA GLU A 516 -11.17 -24.78 -8.67
C GLU A 516 -9.90 -25.64 -8.55
N ASN A 517 -9.46 -26.21 -9.68
CA ASN A 517 -8.14 -26.84 -9.79
C ASN A 517 -7.07 -25.75 -9.67
N ILE A 518 -6.84 -25.23 -8.46
CA ILE A 518 -5.68 -24.39 -8.19
C ILE A 518 -4.49 -25.35 -8.12
N PRO A 519 -3.54 -25.33 -9.07
CA PRO A 519 -2.32 -26.11 -8.93
C PRO A 519 -1.67 -25.73 -7.61
N VAL A 520 -1.10 -26.72 -6.93
CA VAL A 520 -0.39 -26.53 -5.66
C VAL A 520 0.72 -25.49 -5.86
N GLY A 521 0.48 -24.27 -5.37
CA GLY A 521 1.39 -23.12 -5.50
C GLY A 521 0.96 -22.06 -6.52
N LEU A 522 1.50 -20.85 -6.39
CA LEU A 522 1.26 -19.74 -7.32
C LEU A 522 1.78 -20.10 -8.73
N PRO A 523 1.24 -19.54 -9.83
CA PRO A 523 1.67 -19.93 -11.17
C PRO A 523 3.06 -19.43 -11.56
N TYR A 524 3.60 -18.42 -10.87
CA TYR A 524 4.90 -17.76 -11.13
C TYR A 524 5.89 -17.96 -9.97
N LEU A 525 7.18 -17.81 -10.22
CA LEU A 525 8.24 -17.97 -9.20
C LEU A 525 8.18 -16.90 -8.10
N THR A 526 8.55 -17.27 -6.87
CA THR A 526 8.53 -16.40 -5.68
C THR A 526 9.86 -16.39 -4.93
N CYS A 527 10.94 -16.69 -5.67
CA CYS A 527 12.31 -16.80 -5.16
C CYS A 527 13.08 -15.48 -5.16
N THR A 528 12.47 -14.39 -5.63
CA THR A 528 13.02 -13.04 -5.52
C THR A 528 13.16 -12.66 -4.06
N ARG A 529 14.33 -12.13 -3.69
CA ARG A 529 14.60 -11.65 -2.33
C ARG A 529 14.59 -10.13 -2.32
N VAL A 530 13.87 -9.56 -1.37
CA VAL A 530 13.86 -8.12 -1.10
C VAL A 530 14.69 -7.86 0.14
N GLU A 531 15.74 -7.06 -0.03
CA GLU A 531 16.71 -6.70 1.00
C GLU A 531 16.44 -5.28 1.52
N GLU A 532 17.21 -4.87 2.54
CA GLU A 532 17.02 -3.54 3.13
C GLU A 532 17.40 -2.39 2.21
N ILE A 533 18.35 -2.62 1.30
CA ILE A 533 18.78 -1.64 0.30
C ILE A 533 17.73 -1.42 -0.79
N ASP A 534 16.80 -2.36 -0.95
CA ASP A 534 15.72 -2.28 -1.92
C ASP A 534 14.53 -1.44 -1.42
N LEU A 535 14.58 -0.92 -0.18
CA LEU A 535 13.50 -0.11 0.41
C LEU A 535 13.68 1.36 0.04
N PRO A 536 12.77 1.97 -0.74
CA PRO A 536 13.00 3.30 -1.35
C PRO A 536 12.88 4.49 -0.38
N TRP A 537 12.45 4.27 0.86
CA TRP A 537 12.26 5.33 1.88
C TRP A 537 13.27 5.28 3.02
N LYS A 538 14.37 4.55 2.84
CA LYS A 538 15.44 4.46 3.84
C LYS A 538 16.39 5.65 3.79
#